data_AF-A0A2G1DGS4-F1
#
_entry.id   AF-A0A2G1DGS4-F1
#
_cell.length_a   1.000
_cell.length_b   1.000
_cell.length_c   1.000
_cell.angle_alpha   90.00
_cell.angle_beta   90.00
_cell.angle_gamma   90.00
#
_symmetry.space_group_name_H-M   'P 1'
#
loop_
_entity.id
_entity.type
_entity.pdbx_description
1 polymer ?
#
loop_
_entity_poly.entity_id
_entity_poly.type
_entity_poly.pdbx_seq_one_letter_code
_entity_poly.pdbx_strand_id
1 'polypeptide(L)'
;MKKLIFHKSANVLKIIVQEVERDQISFLLNLLNTNELVEINFLNIQCIPDSIVIALQKIKYNLKIITNENTLKSYLIDLGFTVKLLQKHVNKIKTLNLEYLALAGSAGSLKKFIKIIENLPASNISIFIIMHHKSDEKSSLSRILQSKTKYYKVVEATSDMCIETKTIYTAPPGKHMIVAGGFIFLTNEEKRNFSRPSISTTFESLSNEYKNNLLAVLVCGYGSDGSDSLKLLQENKTTVLVEDPIECDAKQMLENAIKTKNYDSILKIDEISNYINYFLNSDLFTKDDIQVLLYKIYDKYGYDYTGYNLEHIIRRVKLFYSTLKPKSFLEFQNIILRDKNIFKDLFLNISVNVTTFFRNPEVFKKLKEEILPKLDSFLDIKVWCAGCSSGEEAYSIAIFLKELGLLDRSLIYATDLNEVILRNGTNGIYSKTNYKQFLKNYYQADGSESFSNYFKDFGDFVQIKEEIKERILFFRHNLVEDSKINDFQLIFCRNVIIYFDKELKDNIFSLFHKSLDNYGFLVLGESESLDNHDKFLTIDKNNKIYKRKI
;
A
#
# COMPACT_ATOMS: atom_id res chain seq x y z
N MET A 1 -7.18 31.97 18.82
CA MET A 1 -7.57 32.22 17.42
C MET A 1 -8.79 31.37 17.10
N LYS A 2 -9.76 31.87 16.32
CA LYS A 2 -10.92 31.05 15.92
C LYS A 2 -10.42 29.86 15.07
N LYS A 3 -10.59 28.64 15.58
CA LYS A 3 -10.12 27.38 14.96
C LYS A 3 -10.97 26.94 13.76
N LEU A 4 -12.14 27.56 13.60
CA LEU A 4 -13.00 27.49 12.43
C LEU A 4 -13.28 28.92 11.95
N ILE A 5 -12.93 29.21 10.70
CA ILE A 5 -13.07 30.54 10.09
C ILE A 5 -13.90 30.37 8.82
N PHE A 6 -14.92 31.22 8.63
CA PHE A 6 -15.67 31.23 7.38
C PHE A 6 -15.79 32.64 6.82
N HIS A 7 -15.84 32.73 5.50
CA HIS A 7 -16.05 33.97 4.77
C HIS A 7 -16.98 33.71 3.60
N LYS A 8 -17.99 34.56 3.44
CA LYS A 8 -18.94 34.49 2.33
C LYS A 8 -18.61 35.58 1.33
N SER A 9 -18.29 35.18 0.10
CA SER A 9 -17.94 36.10 -0.99
C SER A 9 -18.48 35.56 -2.31
N ALA A 10 -19.19 36.40 -3.07
CA ALA A 10 -19.67 36.09 -4.43
C ALA A 10 -20.39 34.72 -4.56
N ASN A 11 -21.36 34.42 -3.68
CA ASN A 11 -22.09 33.15 -3.61
C ASN A 11 -21.26 31.89 -3.33
N VAL A 12 -20.04 32.07 -2.82
CA VAL A 12 -19.18 30.98 -2.33
C VAL A 12 -18.99 31.13 -0.82
N LEU A 13 -19.33 30.07 -0.09
CA LEU A 13 -19.03 29.93 1.33
C LEU A 13 -17.66 29.27 1.48
N LYS A 14 -16.65 30.03 1.90
CA LYS A 14 -15.31 29.52 2.19
C LYS A 14 -15.20 29.17 3.66
N ILE A 15 -14.79 27.95 3.98
CA ILE A 15 -14.64 27.44 5.35
C ILE A 15 -13.21 26.94 5.53
N ILE A 16 -12.53 27.40 6.58
CA ILE A 16 -11.24 26.87 7.01
C ILE A 16 -11.45 26.18 8.34
N VAL A 17 -11.08 24.91 8.40
CA VAL A 17 -11.19 24.05 9.58
C VAL A 17 -9.78 23.64 9.99
N GLN A 18 -9.35 24.04 11.17
CA GLN A 18 -8.03 23.67 11.71
C GLN A 18 -8.12 22.56 12.77
N GLU A 19 -9.29 22.40 13.39
CA GLU A 19 -9.60 21.32 14.34
C GLU A 19 -11.07 20.91 14.21
N VAL A 20 -11.42 19.73 14.73
CA VAL A 20 -12.79 19.20 14.73
C VAL A 20 -13.12 18.70 16.13
N GLU A 21 -13.44 19.62 17.03
CA GLU A 21 -13.92 19.35 18.40
C GLU A 21 -15.45 19.30 18.46
N ARG A 22 -16.04 18.70 19.51
CA ARG A 22 -17.51 18.50 19.64
C ARG A 22 -18.32 19.77 19.37
N ASP A 23 -17.92 20.90 19.95
CA ASP A 23 -18.65 22.17 19.81
C ASP A 23 -18.56 22.76 18.40
N GLN A 24 -17.50 22.42 17.65
CA GLN A 24 -17.28 22.87 16.28
C GLN A 24 -18.02 22.01 15.26
N ILE A 25 -18.30 20.74 15.58
CA ILE A 25 -19.04 19.83 14.70
C ILE A 25 -20.43 20.41 14.42
N SER A 26 -21.21 20.73 15.46
CA SER A 26 -22.56 21.28 15.29
C SER A 26 -22.56 22.58 14.48
N PHE A 27 -21.57 23.45 14.71
CA PHE A 27 -21.43 24.69 13.96
C PHE A 27 -21.08 24.46 12.48
N LEU A 28 -20.14 23.54 12.21
CA LEU A 28 -19.78 23.17 10.85
C LEU A 28 -20.96 22.53 10.11
N LEU A 29 -21.71 21.64 10.76
CA LEU A 29 -22.90 21.01 10.19
C LEU A 29 -23.96 22.06 9.80
N ASN A 30 -24.16 23.09 10.63
CA ASN A 30 -25.05 24.21 10.30
C ASN A 30 -24.57 25.00 9.09
N LEU A 31 -23.26 25.25 8.97
CA LEU A 31 -22.67 25.92 7.79
C LEU A 31 -22.80 25.09 6.50
N LEU A 32 -22.69 23.77 6.61
CA LEU A 32 -22.81 22.84 5.48
C LEU A 32 -24.27 22.64 5.05
N ASN A 33 -25.25 23.06 5.85
CA ASN A 33 -26.66 23.05 5.48
C ASN A 33 -27.00 24.26 4.59
N THR A 34 -26.49 24.26 3.36
CA THR A 34 -26.64 25.35 2.41
C THR A 34 -26.76 24.83 0.97
N ASN A 35 -27.39 25.64 0.12
CA ASN A 35 -27.44 25.39 -1.33
C ASN A 35 -26.33 26.13 -2.10
N GLU A 36 -25.52 26.93 -1.41
CA GLU A 36 -24.42 27.70 -2.00
C GLU A 36 -23.22 26.81 -2.35
N LEU A 37 -22.32 27.32 -3.19
CA LEU A 37 -21.05 26.64 -3.45
C LEU A 37 -20.17 26.74 -2.21
N VAL A 38 -19.70 25.60 -1.71
CA VAL A 38 -18.86 25.51 -0.51
C VAL A 38 -17.42 25.16 -0.91
N GLU A 39 -16.46 25.98 -0.50
CA GLU A 39 -15.04 25.64 -0.54
C GLU A 39 -14.56 25.40 0.90
N ILE A 40 -14.22 24.15 1.23
CA ILE A 40 -13.78 23.76 2.58
C ILE A 40 -12.31 23.36 2.57
N ASN A 41 -11.55 23.99 3.47
CA ASN A 41 -10.11 23.79 3.65
C ASN A 41 -9.87 23.12 5.00
N PHE A 42 -9.57 21.82 4.99
CA PHE A 42 -9.14 21.08 6.17
C PHE A 42 -7.62 21.23 6.35
N LEU A 43 -7.19 21.83 7.44
CA LEU A 43 -5.76 22.06 7.73
C LEU A 43 -5.34 21.22 8.94
N ASN A 44 -4.35 20.34 8.76
CA ASN A 44 -3.80 19.45 9.78
C ASN A 44 -4.84 18.46 10.39
N ILE A 45 -5.89 18.16 9.63
CA ILE A 45 -6.97 17.22 10.02
C ILE A 45 -6.82 15.94 9.21
N GLN A 46 -6.69 14.81 9.89
CA GLN A 46 -6.43 13.51 9.27
C GLN A 46 -7.67 12.62 9.17
N CYS A 47 -8.68 12.93 9.97
CA CYS A 47 -9.96 12.22 10.06
C CYS A 47 -11.05 13.24 10.36
N ILE A 48 -12.24 12.98 9.85
CA ILE A 48 -13.44 13.76 10.15
C ILE A 48 -14.54 12.81 10.64
N PRO A 49 -15.38 13.23 11.60
CA PRO A 49 -16.55 12.48 12.05
C PRO A 49 -17.49 12.10 10.90
N ASP A 50 -18.17 10.97 11.05
CA ASP A 50 -19.18 10.47 10.14
C ASP A 50 -20.26 11.49 9.79
N SER A 51 -20.75 12.23 10.78
CA SER A 51 -21.72 13.32 10.60
C SER A 51 -21.26 14.38 9.59
N ILE A 52 -19.98 14.74 9.61
CA ILE A 52 -19.41 15.70 8.65
C ILE A 52 -19.27 15.06 7.28
N VAL A 53 -18.81 13.80 7.18
CA VAL A 53 -18.74 13.07 5.90
C VAL A 53 -20.11 13.02 5.22
N ILE A 54 -21.15 12.68 5.98
CA ILE A 54 -22.54 12.61 5.49
C ILE A 54 -23.03 14.00 5.07
N ALA A 55 -22.71 15.06 5.83
CA ALA A 55 -23.08 16.43 5.45
C ALA A 55 -22.39 16.87 4.16
N LEU A 56 -21.10 16.56 3.97
CA LEU A 56 -20.38 16.82 2.73
C LEU A 56 -21.00 16.08 1.54
N GLN A 57 -21.47 14.84 1.73
CA GLN A 57 -22.12 14.06 0.68
C GLN A 57 -23.41 14.72 0.18
N LYS A 58 -24.20 15.34 1.07
CA LYS A 58 -25.44 16.04 0.71
C LYS A 58 -25.21 17.22 -0.24
N ILE A 59 -24.06 17.88 -0.13
CA ILE A 59 -23.69 19.06 -0.94
C ILE A 59 -22.60 18.75 -1.97
N LYS A 60 -22.31 17.46 -2.25
CA LYS A 60 -21.16 17.01 -3.04
C LYS A 60 -20.98 17.74 -4.37
N TYR A 61 -22.06 18.03 -5.08
CA TYR A 61 -22.02 18.69 -6.39
C TYR A 61 -21.71 20.19 -6.32
N ASN A 62 -21.88 20.81 -5.15
CA ASN A 62 -21.58 22.22 -4.88
C ASN A 62 -20.35 22.35 -3.97
N LEU A 63 -19.52 21.31 -3.86
CA LEU A 63 -18.46 21.21 -2.87
C LEU A 63 -17.07 21.15 -3.51
N LYS A 64 -16.16 21.95 -3.00
CA LYS A 64 -14.72 21.87 -3.28
C LYS A 64 -13.98 21.62 -1.97
N ILE A 65 -13.33 20.46 -1.88
CA ILE A 65 -12.54 20.08 -0.71
C ILE A 65 -11.06 20.32 -0.97
N ILE A 66 -10.39 20.95 -0.02
CA ILE A 66 -8.96 21.18 -0.02
C ILE A 66 -8.40 20.67 1.31
N THR A 67 -7.27 19.95 1.29
CA THR A 67 -6.57 19.52 2.51
C THR A 67 -5.06 19.56 2.33
N ASN A 68 -4.30 19.70 3.42
CA ASN A 68 -2.84 19.49 3.43
C ASN A 68 -2.44 18.10 3.96
N GLU A 69 -3.40 17.24 4.32
CA GLU A 69 -3.15 15.91 4.87
C GLU A 69 -3.47 14.80 3.84
N ASN A 70 -2.47 13.96 3.54
CA ASN A 70 -2.60 12.86 2.58
C ASN A 70 -3.60 11.78 3.02
N THR A 71 -3.71 11.56 4.33
CA THR A 71 -4.60 10.56 4.92
C THR A 71 -6.05 10.94 4.71
N LEU A 72 -6.43 12.17 5.07
CA LEU A 72 -7.79 12.68 4.86
C LEU A 72 -8.13 12.74 3.36
N LYS A 73 -7.17 13.15 2.53
CA LYS A 73 -7.35 13.14 1.07
C LYS A 73 -7.67 11.74 0.56
N SER A 74 -6.87 10.73 0.93
CA SER A 74 -7.05 9.36 0.45
C SER A 74 -8.40 8.82 0.92
N TYR A 75 -8.73 9.00 2.20
CA TYR A 75 -10.02 8.62 2.77
C TYR A 75 -11.21 9.21 1.99
N LEU A 76 -11.22 10.53 1.74
CA LEU A 76 -12.33 11.18 1.05
C LEU A 76 -12.40 10.84 -0.45
N ILE A 77 -11.25 10.64 -1.11
CA ILE A 77 -11.23 10.15 -2.50
C ILE A 77 -11.83 8.76 -2.60
N ASP A 78 -11.50 7.86 -1.66
CA ASP A 78 -12.06 6.50 -1.62
C ASP A 78 -13.58 6.54 -1.44
N LEU A 79 -14.12 7.54 -0.73
CA LEU A 79 -15.56 7.80 -0.59
C LEU A 79 -16.18 8.56 -1.79
N GLY A 80 -15.42 8.80 -2.86
CA GLY A 80 -15.92 9.39 -4.10
C GLY A 80 -15.90 10.92 -4.15
N PHE A 81 -15.25 11.60 -3.20
CA PHE A 81 -15.09 13.06 -3.24
C PHE A 81 -13.92 13.50 -4.12
N THR A 82 -14.04 14.67 -4.74
CA THR A 82 -12.91 15.33 -5.41
C THR A 82 -12.16 16.20 -4.40
N VAL A 83 -10.89 15.90 -4.15
CA VAL A 83 -10.08 16.58 -3.11
C VAL A 83 -8.78 17.13 -3.70
N LYS A 84 -8.52 18.42 -3.48
CA LYS A 84 -7.26 19.08 -3.84
C LYS A 84 -6.28 19.02 -2.65
N LEU A 85 -5.07 18.53 -2.88
CA LEU A 85 -3.99 18.59 -1.89
C LEU A 85 -3.28 19.95 -1.97
N LEU A 86 -3.14 20.65 -0.84
CA LEU A 86 -2.21 21.76 -0.68
C LEU A 86 -0.81 21.14 -0.57
N GLN A 87 -0.09 21.09 -1.69
CA GLN A 87 1.24 20.48 -1.73
C GLN A 87 2.21 21.21 -0.80
N LYS A 88 2.75 20.48 0.18
CA LYS A 88 4.21 20.39 0.33
C LYS A 88 4.61 19.04 -0.30
N HIS A 89 5.59 19.08 -1.21
CA HIS A 89 6.00 17.98 -2.07
C HIS A 89 6.10 16.62 -1.37
N VAL A 90 5.17 15.71 -1.65
CA VAL A 90 5.34 14.25 -1.52
C VAL A 90 4.40 13.59 -2.54
N ASN A 91 4.95 13.09 -3.65
CA ASN A 91 4.21 12.28 -4.61
C ASN A 91 4.02 10.85 -4.04
N LYS A 92 2.84 10.26 -4.20
CA LYS A 92 2.58 8.82 -3.93
C LYS A 92 3.48 7.98 -4.84
N ILE A 93 4.31 7.09 -4.30
CA ILE A 93 5.18 6.19 -5.08
C ILE A 93 4.78 4.73 -4.84
N LYS A 94 4.78 3.93 -5.92
CA LYS A 94 4.65 2.47 -5.90
C LYS A 94 5.85 1.82 -5.19
N THR A 95 5.65 0.68 -4.53
CA THR A 95 6.73 -0.11 -3.92
C THR A 95 7.57 -0.80 -5.00
N LEU A 96 8.70 -0.20 -5.40
CA LEU A 96 9.71 -0.84 -6.26
C LEU A 96 10.69 -1.67 -5.41
N ASN A 97 10.81 -2.97 -5.71
CA ASN A 97 11.85 -3.85 -5.19
C ASN A 97 12.81 -4.22 -6.32
N LEU A 98 13.77 -3.35 -6.60
CA LEU A 98 14.56 -3.40 -7.83
C LEU A 98 15.44 -4.67 -7.91
N GLU A 99 14.99 -5.66 -8.68
CA GLU A 99 15.75 -6.87 -9.03
C GLU A 99 16.03 -6.92 -10.54
N TYR A 100 15.17 -6.29 -11.34
CA TYR A 100 15.25 -6.27 -12.79
C TYR A 100 15.15 -4.85 -13.33
N LEU A 101 16.03 -4.49 -14.25
CA LEU A 101 16.06 -3.19 -14.93
C LEU A 101 15.89 -3.40 -16.44
N ALA A 102 14.90 -2.78 -17.06
CA ALA A 102 14.76 -2.76 -18.52
C ALA A 102 15.07 -1.35 -19.04
N LEU A 103 16.10 -1.22 -19.87
CA LEU A 103 16.45 0.02 -20.56
C LEU A 103 16.08 -0.13 -22.04
N ALA A 104 15.20 0.73 -22.55
CA ALA A 104 14.75 0.63 -23.92
C ALA A 104 14.75 1.96 -24.67
N GLY A 105 15.09 1.91 -25.96
CA GLY A 105 15.24 3.09 -26.79
C GLY A 105 15.56 2.77 -28.25
N SER A 106 15.66 3.80 -29.07
CA SER A 106 15.96 3.68 -30.50
C SER A 106 17.03 4.69 -30.92
N ALA A 107 16.77 5.58 -31.88
CA ALA A 107 17.72 6.58 -32.32
C ALA A 107 18.17 7.48 -31.16
N GLY A 108 19.49 7.57 -30.92
CA GLY A 108 20.08 8.39 -29.86
C GLY A 108 20.20 7.74 -28.48
N SER A 109 19.66 6.53 -28.28
CA SER A 109 19.63 5.86 -26.97
C SER A 109 20.98 5.32 -26.50
N LEU A 110 21.88 4.92 -27.41
CA LEU A 110 23.16 4.27 -27.06
C LEU A 110 24.01 5.09 -26.09
N LYS A 111 24.16 6.39 -26.35
CA LYS A 111 24.91 7.29 -25.45
C LYS A 111 24.28 7.37 -24.05
N LYS A 112 22.94 7.30 -23.98
CA LYS A 112 22.19 7.32 -22.72
C LYS A 112 22.38 6.01 -21.96
N PHE A 113 22.30 4.86 -22.64
CA PHE A 113 22.58 3.55 -22.03
C PHE A 113 23.99 3.45 -21.47
N ILE A 114 24.99 3.90 -22.23
CA ILE A 114 26.39 3.95 -21.77
C ILE A 114 26.50 4.79 -20.49
N LYS A 115 25.93 6.00 -20.49
CA LYS A 115 25.96 6.89 -19.33
C LYS A 115 25.29 6.29 -18.10
N ILE A 116 24.17 5.57 -18.28
CA ILE A 116 23.52 4.86 -17.17
C ILE A 116 24.44 3.75 -16.66
N ILE A 117 24.92 2.86 -17.54
CA ILE A 117 25.71 1.67 -17.18
C ILE A 117 27.06 2.03 -16.53
N GLU A 118 27.75 3.06 -17.02
CA GLU A 118 29.02 3.54 -16.44
C GLU A 118 28.85 4.00 -14.98
N ASN A 119 27.64 4.47 -14.61
CA ASN A 119 27.32 4.97 -13.28
C ASN A 119 26.66 3.92 -12.35
N LEU A 120 26.40 2.69 -12.82
CA LEU A 120 25.77 1.67 -11.99
C LEU A 120 26.76 1.08 -10.97
N PRO A 121 26.39 0.96 -9.68
CA PRO A 121 27.19 0.26 -8.69
C PRO A 121 27.16 -1.25 -8.93
N ALA A 122 28.07 -1.95 -8.27
CA ALA A 122 28.01 -3.40 -8.15
C ALA A 122 26.71 -3.79 -7.42
N SER A 123 25.85 -4.56 -8.06
CA SER A 123 24.60 -5.06 -7.46
C SER A 123 24.23 -6.41 -8.05
N ASN A 124 23.20 -7.08 -7.52
CA ASN A 124 22.77 -8.40 -7.98
C ASN A 124 21.65 -8.34 -9.04
N ILE A 125 21.30 -7.17 -9.57
CA ILE A 125 20.20 -7.07 -10.53
C ILE A 125 20.55 -7.69 -11.89
N SER A 126 19.52 -8.04 -12.65
CA SER A 126 19.63 -8.38 -14.07
C SER A 126 19.11 -7.22 -14.92
N ILE A 127 19.78 -6.92 -16.02
CA ILE A 127 19.48 -5.76 -16.87
C ILE A 127 19.14 -6.23 -18.27
N PHE A 128 18.07 -5.70 -18.86
CA PHE A 128 17.65 -5.97 -20.23
C PHE A 128 17.76 -4.68 -21.05
N ILE A 129 18.50 -4.74 -22.16
CA ILE A 129 18.67 -3.60 -23.07
C ILE A 129 18.01 -3.92 -24.40
N ILE A 130 17.02 -3.11 -24.75
CA ILE A 130 16.26 -3.23 -25.99
C ILE A 130 16.54 -2.01 -26.85
N MET A 131 17.25 -2.22 -27.95
CA MET A 131 17.63 -1.15 -28.87
C MET A 131 17.34 -1.56 -30.32
N HIS A 132 16.61 -0.70 -31.05
CA HIS A 132 16.47 -0.86 -32.50
C HIS A 132 17.81 -0.58 -33.17
N HIS A 133 18.40 -1.59 -33.80
CA HIS A 133 19.57 -1.44 -34.65
C HIS A 133 19.41 -2.27 -35.93
N LYS A 134 20.07 -1.84 -37.02
CA LYS A 134 20.01 -2.53 -38.31
C LYS A 134 20.77 -3.86 -38.23
N SER A 135 20.29 -4.88 -38.95
CA SER A 135 20.77 -6.27 -38.94
C SER A 135 22.21 -6.47 -39.43
N ASP A 136 22.83 -5.47 -40.06
CA ASP A 136 24.08 -5.63 -40.82
C ASP A 136 25.36 -5.30 -40.03
N GLU A 137 25.25 -4.91 -38.76
CA GLU A 137 26.39 -4.75 -37.86
C GLU A 137 26.50 -5.95 -36.92
N LYS A 138 27.45 -6.87 -37.17
CA LYS A 138 27.76 -7.98 -36.24
C LYS A 138 28.04 -7.43 -34.83
N SER A 139 27.12 -7.72 -33.90
CA SER A 139 27.13 -7.54 -32.42
C SER A 139 28.19 -6.57 -31.86
N SER A 140 28.10 -5.30 -32.24
CA SER A 140 28.91 -4.22 -31.66
C SER A 140 28.39 -3.80 -30.28
N LEU A 141 27.08 -3.91 -30.02
CA LEU A 141 26.43 -3.39 -28.83
C LEU A 141 26.88 -4.09 -27.53
N SER A 142 26.81 -5.41 -27.48
CA SER A 142 27.23 -6.20 -26.32
C SER A 142 28.69 -5.92 -25.95
N ARG A 143 29.57 -5.84 -26.97
CA ARG A 143 31.00 -5.51 -26.81
C ARG A 143 31.23 -4.08 -26.33
N ILE A 144 30.51 -3.11 -26.89
CA ILE A 144 30.58 -1.70 -26.45
C ILE A 144 30.18 -1.63 -24.99
N LEU A 145 29.02 -2.18 -24.60
CA LEU A 145 28.54 -2.10 -23.23
C LEU A 145 29.43 -2.88 -22.26
N GLN A 146 29.99 -4.03 -22.67
CA GLN A 146 30.95 -4.77 -21.85
C GLN A 146 32.19 -3.94 -21.53
N SER A 147 32.66 -3.10 -22.47
CA SER A 147 33.79 -2.19 -22.23
C SER A 147 33.49 -1.07 -21.22
N LYS A 148 32.21 -0.86 -20.90
CA LYS A 148 31.73 0.20 -20.02
C LYS A 148 31.38 -0.26 -18.61
N THR A 149 31.47 -1.56 -18.33
CA THR A 149 31.20 -2.10 -17.00
C THR A 149 32.13 -3.25 -16.65
N LYS A 150 32.59 -3.26 -15.41
CA LYS A 150 33.38 -4.35 -14.81
C LYS A 150 32.57 -5.20 -13.84
N TYR A 151 31.34 -4.79 -13.54
CA TYR A 151 30.49 -5.42 -12.51
C TYR A 151 29.47 -6.39 -13.09
N TYR A 152 29.11 -6.21 -14.37
CA TYR A 152 28.12 -7.03 -15.04
C TYR A 152 28.74 -7.75 -16.24
N LYS A 153 28.32 -9.01 -16.41
CA LYS A 153 28.56 -9.78 -17.64
C LYS A 153 27.58 -9.28 -18.70
N VAL A 154 28.05 -8.92 -19.89
CA VAL A 154 27.17 -8.49 -20.99
C VAL A 154 27.09 -9.59 -22.03
N VAL A 155 25.86 -10.00 -22.35
CA VAL A 155 25.60 -11.08 -23.30
C VAL A 155 24.51 -10.66 -24.28
N GLU A 156 24.68 -11.03 -25.54
CA GLU A 156 23.58 -10.99 -26.51
C GLU A 156 22.69 -12.21 -26.25
N ALA A 157 21.40 -11.97 -26.00
CA ALA A 157 20.49 -13.02 -25.60
C ALA A 157 20.38 -14.09 -26.69
N THR A 158 20.37 -15.36 -26.27
CA THR A 158 20.00 -16.52 -27.10
C THR A 158 18.70 -17.13 -26.58
N SER A 159 18.00 -17.90 -27.43
CA SER A 159 16.79 -18.61 -26.98
C SER A 159 17.14 -19.62 -25.88
N ASP A 160 16.19 -19.86 -24.98
CA ASP A 160 16.25 -20.83 -23.88
C ASP A 160 17.34 -20.52 -22.84
N MET A 161 17.79 -19.27 -22.79
CA MET A 161 18.82 -18.82 -21.84
C MET A 161 18.19 -18.57 -20.46
N CYS A 162 18.76 -19.18 -19.41
CA CYS A 162 18.38 -18.89 -18.03
C CYS A 162 18.86 -17.48 -17.62
N ILE A 163 18.02 -16.75 -16.88
CA ILE A 163 18.34 -15.40 -16.41
C ILE A 163 19.20 -15.49 -15.15
N GLU A 164 20.40 -14.95 -15.24
CA GLU A 164 21.42 -14.88 -14.21
C GLU A 164 21.45 -13.47 -13.60
N THR A 165 21.77 -13.39 -12.31
CA THR A 165 22.07 -12.12 -11.64
C THR A 165 23.37 -11.52 -12.19
N LYS A 166 23.58 -10.21 -11.98
CA LYS A 166 24.80 -9.50 -12.44
C LYS A 166 25.05 -9.59 -13.95
N THR A 167 23.97 -9.68 -14.74
CA THR A 167 24.07 -9.87 -16.19
C THR A 167 23.24 -8.84 -16.93
N ILE A 168 23.81 -8.28 -18.00
CA ILE A 168 23.15 -7.40 -18.97
C ILE A 168 22.86 -8.22 -20.22
N TYR A 169 21.58 -8.35 -20.56
CA TYR A 169 21.09 -9.01 -21.76
C TYR A 169 20.75 -7.98 -22.82
N THR A 170 21.34 -8.12 -24.00
CA THR A 170 21.00 -7.30 -25.18
C THR A 170 20.10 -8.09 -26.12
N ALA A 171 19.00 -7.48 -26.58
CA ALA A 171 18.11 -8.12 -27.54
C ALA A 171 18.79 -8.20 -28.92
N PRO A 172 18.90 -9.40 -29.54
CA PRO A 172 19.54 -9.53 -30.85
C PRO A 172 18.69 -8.90 -31.96
N PRO A 173 19.31 -8.39 -33.04
CA PRO A 173 18.59 -7.79 -34.14
C PRO A 173 17.73 -8.83 -34.86
N GLY A 174 16.55 -8.40 -35.32
CA GLY A 174 15.69 -9.25 -36.13
C GLY A 174 14.98 -10.37 -35.36
N LYS A 175 15.04 -10.41 -34.02
CA LYS A 175 14.22 -11.30 -33.18
C LYS A 175 13.54 -10.53 -32.04
N HIS A 176 12.34 -10.93 -31.63
CA HIS A 176 11.75 -10.42 -30.39
C HIS A 176 12.35 -11.16 -29.20
N MET A 177 12.67 -10.43 -28.13
CA MET A 177 13.11 -11.01 -26.86
C MET A 177 11.92 -11.05 -25.91
N ILE A 178 11.55 -12.25 -25.45
CA ILE A 178 10.43 -12.50 -24.54
C ILE A 178 10.99 -13.18 -23.30
N VAL A 179 10.53 -12.79 -22.12
CA VAL A 179 10.86 -13.46 -20.85
C VAL A 179 9.64 -14.16 -20.30
N ALA A 180 9.82 -15.43 -19.90
CA ALA A 180 8.79 -16.22 -19.22
C ALA A 180 9.44 -17.30 -18.34
N GLY A 181 8.95 -17.45 -17.11
CA GLY A 181 9.40 -18.50 -16.18
C GLY A 181 10.89 -18.44 -15.83
N GLY A 182 11.48 -17.24 -15.84
CA GLY A 182 12.92 -17.05 -15.62
C GLY A 182 13.84 -17.36 -16.81
N PHE A 183 13.29 -17.62 -17.99
CA PHE A 183 14.06 -17.87 -19.23
C PHE A 183 13.82 -16.78 -20.28
N ILE A 184 14.80 -16.59 -21.16
CA ILE A 184 14.72 -15.73 -22.34
C ILE A 184 14.41 -16.58 -23.57
N PHE A 185 13.36 -16.23 -24.30
CA PHE A 185 12.97 -16.81 -25.58
C PHE A 185 13.13 -15.79 -26.69
N LEU A 186 13.53 -16.27 -27.87
CA LEU A 186 13.64 -15.44 -29.06
C LEU A 186 12.67 -15.88 -30.13
N THR A 187 11.80 -14.97 -30.60
CA THR A 187 10.80 -15.28 -31.62
C THR A 187 11.04 -14.51 -32.91
N ASN A 188 10.63 -15.11 -34.03
CA ASN A 188 10.65 -14.49 -35.37
C ASN A 188 9.26 -13.99 -35.77
N GLU A 189 8.39 -13.71 -34.80
CA GLU A 189 7.05 -13.16 -35.04
C GLU A 189 7.10 -11.86 -35.85
N GLU A 190 5.95 -11.48 -36.41
CA GLU A 190 5.85 -10.26 -37.20
C GLU A 190 6.28 -9.03 -36.43
N LYS A 191 6.85 -8.06 -37.14
CA LYS A 191 7.32 -6.82 -36.55
C LYS A 191 6.17 -6.09 -35.87
N ARG A 192 6.33 -5.76 -34.60
CA ARG A 192 5.42 -4.87 -33.86
C ARG A 192 5.93 -3.44 -33.95
N ASN A 193 5.05 -2.49 -34.26
CA ASN A 193 5.42 -1.08 -34.45
C ASN A 193 6.58 -0.89 -35.46
N PHE A 194 6.63 -1.73 -36.51
CA PHE A 194 7.69 -1.78 -37.53
C PHE A 194 9.08 -2.23 -37.03
N SER A 195 9.20 -2.69 -35.78
CA SER A 195 10.45 -3.06 -35.13
C SER A 195 10.52 -4.54 -34.72
N ARG A 196 11.74 -5.10 -34.79
CA ARG A 196 12.10 -6.43 -34.26
C ARG A 196 13.60 -6.45 -33.95
N PRO A 197 14.03 -6.39 -32.67
CA PRO A 197 13.21 -6.49 -31.46
C PRO A 197 12.26 -5.30 -31.29
N SER A 198 11.08 -5.54 -30.72
CA SER A 198 10.14 -4.49 -30.30
C SER A 198 10.27 -4.26 -28.80
N ILE A 199 10.33 -2.99 -28.41
CA ILE A 199 10.35 -2.58 -27.01
C ILE A 199 9.08 -3.04 -26.31
N SER A 200 7.92 -2.87 -26.93
CA SER A 200 6.62 -3.22 -26.33
C SER A 200 6.55 -4.70 -25.97
N THR A 201 6.92 -5.59 -26.90
CA THR A 201 6.90 -7.03 -26.68
C THR A 201 7.77 -7.43 -25.48
N THR A 202 9.00 -6.92 -25.42
CA THR A 202 9.90 -7.24 -24.30
C THR A 202 9.40 -6.64 -22.99
N PHE A 203 8.98 -5.38 -22.97
CA PHE A 203 8.41 -4.72 -21.79
C PHE A 203 7.21 -5.46 -21.21
N GLU A 204 6.27 -5.89 -22.05
CA GLU A 204 5.08 -6.63 -21.61
C GLU A 204 5.46 -7.97 -20.98
N SER A 205 6.36 -8.71 -21.62
CA SER A 205 6.84 -10.00 -21.09
C SER A 205 7.54 -9.87 -19.74
N LEU A 206 8.50 -8.93 -19.62
CA LEU A 206 9.18 -8.61 -18.36
C LEU A 206 8.22 -8.15 -17.27
N SER A 207 7.23 -7.31 -17.62
CA SER A 207 6.28 -6.78 -16.66
C SER A 207 5.32 -7.85 -16.14
N ASN A 208 4.86 -8.76 -17.00
CA ASN A 208 4.02 -9.89 -16.61
C ASN A 208 4.75 -10.83 -15.63
N GLU A 209 6.03 -11.09 -15.88
CA GLU A 209 6.87 -11.95 -15.05
C GLU A 209 7.24 -11.28 -13.71
N TYR A 210 7.80 -10.06 -13.76
CA TYR A 210 8.49 -9.45 -12.62
C TYR A 210 7.70 -8.35 -11.92
N LYS A 211 6.63 -7.83 -12.51
CA LYS A 211 5.68 -6.90 -11.86
C LYS A 211 6.37 -5.73 -11.16
N ASN A 212 6.25 -5.62 -9.84
CA ASN A 212 6.83 -4.55 -9.02
C ASN A 212 8.31 -4.75 -8.68
N ASN A 213 8.94 -5.83 -9.13
CA ASN A 213 10.39 -6.02 -9.06
C ASN A 213 11.13 -5.45 -10.29
N LEU A 214 10.38 -4.97 -11.28
CA LEU A 214 10.88 -4.39 -12.52
C LEU A 214 10.84 -2.85 -12.50
N LEU A 215 11.95 -2.25 -12.88
CA LEU A 215 12.05 -0.85 -13.31
C LEU A 215 12.21 -0.80 -14.83
N ALA A 216 11.23 -0.23 -15.53
CA ALA A 216 11.29 0.01 -16.96
C ALA A 216 11.65 1.47 -17.24
N VAL A 217 12.67 1.70 -18.07
CA VAL A 217 13.15 3.03 -18.45
C VAL A 217 13.07 3.15 -19.96
N LEU A 218 12.27 4.12 -20.42
CA LEU A 218 12.13 4.46 -21.83
C LEU A 218 12.95 5.74 -22.12
N VAL A 219 13.93 5.62 -23.01
CA VAL A 219 14.81 6.72 -23.45
C VAL A 219 14.58 7.03 -24.93
N CYS A 220 15.28 8.02 -25.48
CA CYS A 220 15.20 8.50 -26.86
C CYS A 220 14.83 7.48 -27.94
N GLY A 221 13.93 7.89 -28.85
CA GLY A 221 13.54 7.10 -30.02
C GLY A 221 12.38 7.68 -30.84
N TYR A 222 12.17 7.12 -32.03
CA TYR A 222 11.06 7.46 -32.92
C TYR A 222 9.89 6.49 -32.79
N GLY A 223 8.71 6.90 -33.25
CA GLY A 223 7.52 6.05 -33.31
C GLY A 223 6.79 5.90 -31.97
N SER A 224 6.11 4.76 -31.79
CA SER A 224 5.28 4.45 -30.63
C SER A 224 5.71 3.19 -29.87
N ASP A 225 6.78 2.53 -30.31
CA ASP A 225 7.23 1.27 -29.72
C ASP A 225 7.72 1.46 -28.28
N GLY A 226 7.15 0.71 -27.35
CA GLY A 226 7.33 0.86 -25.90
C GLY A 226 6.37 1.85 -25.23
N SER A 227 5.81 2.81 -25.98
CA SER A 227 4.83 3.77 -25.42
C SER A 227 3.42 3.16 -25.28
N ASP A 228 3.05 2.26 -26.19
CA ASP A 228 1.77 1.53 -26.20
C ASP A 228 1.66 0.50 -25.07
N SER A 229 2.77 -0.08 -24.62
CA SER A 229 2.79 -1.08 -23.54
C SER A 229 2.72 -0.49 -22.13
N LEU A 230 2.91 0.82 -21.97
CA LEU A 230 3.02 1.46 -20.66
C LEU A 230 1.78 1.26 -19.78
N LYS A 231 0.59 1.18 -20.37
CA LYS A 231 -0.66 0.90 -19.64
C LYS A 231 -0.59 -0.44 -18.91
N LEU A 232 -0.18 -1.50 -19.61
CA LEU A 232 -0.02 -2.84 -19.03
C LEU A 232 1.05 -2.85 -17.94
N LEU A 233 2.17 -2.15 -18.16
CA LEU A 233 3.22 -2.02 -17.14
C LEU A 233 2.68 -1.41 -15.84
N GLN A 234 1.87 -0.35 -15.97
CA GLN A 234 1.25 0.29 -14.83
C GLN A 234 0.26 -0.62 -14.11
N GLU A 235 -0.58 -1.36 -14.85
CA GLU A 235 -1.53 -2.36 -14.34
C GLU A 235 -0.82 -3.48 -13.56
N ASN A 236 0.33 -3.93 -14.04
CA ASN A 236 1.20 -4.91 -13.38
C ASN A 236 2.05 -4.34 -12.24
N LYS A 237 1.86 -3.06 -11.89
CA LYS A 237 2.61 -2.35 -10.84
C LYS A 237 4.12 -2.22 -11.11
N THR A 238 4.54 -2.37 -12.36
CA THR A 238 5.90 -2.01 -12.79
C THR A 238 6.12 -0.52 -12.65
N THR A 239 7.33 -0.13 -12.24
CA THR A 239 7.73 1.28 -12.18
C THR A 239 8.26 1.70 -13.56
N VAL A 240 7.76 2.82 -14.08
CA VAL A 240 8.06 3.32 -15.42
C VAL A 240 8.67 4.71 -15.35
N LEU A 241 9.91 4.85 -15.80
CA LEU A 241 10.57 6.14 -15.99
C LEU A 241 10.66 6.48 -17.47
N VAL A 242 10.38 7.73 -17.80
CA VAL A 242 10.52 8.26 -19.16
C VAL A 242 11.58 9.34 -19.14
N GLU A 243 12.53 9.29 -20.07
CA GLU A 243 13.51 10.36 -20.27
C GLU A 243 12.81 11.68 -20.59
N ASP A 244 13.29 12.79 -20.03
CA ASP A 244 12.85 14.12 -20.39
C ASP A 244 13.08 14.39 -21.88
N PRO A 245 12.02 14.62 -22.69
CA PRO A 245 12.13 14.88 -24.12
C PRO A 245 13.07 16.03 -24.49
N ILE A 246 13.38 16.94 -23.56
CA ILE A 246 14.29 18.06 -23.81
C ILE A 246 15.74 17.61 -24.05
N GLU A 247 16.15 16.45 -23.53
CA GLU A 247 17.50 15.90 -23.70
C GLU A 247 17.62 15.00 -24.96
N CYS A 248 16.60 15.03 -25.81
CA CYS A 248 16.40 14.07 -26.88
C CYS A 248 16.05 14.71 -28.23
N ASP A 249 16.92 14.50 -29.23
CA ASP A 249 16.62 14.93 -30.61
C ASP A 249 15.49 14.08 -31.23
N ALA A 250 15.53 12.76 -31.01
CA ALA A 250 14.51 11.81 -31.44
C ALA A 250 13.43 11.63 -30.35
N LYS A 251 12.64 12.67 -30.10
CA LYS A 251 11.72 12.73 -28.95
C LYS A 251 10.33 12.12 -29.16
N GLN A 252 9.96 11.75 -30.38
CA GLN A 252 8.57 11.36 -30.72
C GLN A 252 8.03 10.21 -29.85
N MET A 253 8.86 9.20 -29.57
CA MET A 253 8.47 8.06 -28.73
C MET A 253 8.24 8.47 -27.27
N LEU A 254 9.05 9.39 -26.74
CA LEU A 254 8.90 9.95 -25.40
C LEU A 254 7.64 10.81 -25.30
N GLU A 255 7.38 11.65 -26.32
CA GLU A 255 6.16 12.45 -26.40
C GLU A 255 4.90 11.57 -26.44
N ASN A 256 4.95 10.45 -27.16
CA ASN A 256 3.86 9.46 -27.20
C ASN A 256 3.68 8.76 -25.85
N ALA A 257 4.77 8.35 -25.19
CA ALA A 257 4.73 7.78 -23.84
C ALA A 257 4.08 8.75 -22.84
N ILE A 258 4.47 10.02 -22.86
CA ILE A 258 3.92 11.05 -21.97
C ILE A 258 2.42 11.27 -22.22
N LYS A 259 1.98 11.28 -23.48
CA LYS A 259 0.55 11.41 -23.82
C LYS A 259 -0.32 10.30 -23.20
N THR A 260 0.24 9.10 -23.01
CA THR A 260 -0.51 7.98 -22.40
C THR A 260 -0.86 8.21 -20.94
N LYS A 261 -0.10 9.06 -20.23
CA LYS A 261 -0.18 9.28 -18.77
C LYS A 261 0.05 8.01 -17.93
N ASN A 262 0.62 6.96 -18.52
CA ASN A 262 0.88 5.68 -17.86
C ASN A 262 2.37 5.55 -17.46
N TYR A 263 2.91 6.54 -16.76
CA TYR A 263 4.31 6.55 -16.30
C TYR A 263 4.41 7.13 -14.89
N ASP A 264 5.48 6.80 -14.16
CA ASP A 264 5.67 7.25 -12.77
C ASP A 264 6.43 8.58 -12.69
N SER A 265 7.42 8.81 -13.56
CA SER A 265 8.18 10.08 -13.59
C SER A 265 8.81 10.36 -14.95
N ILE A 266 8.91 11.65 -15.27
CA ILE A 266 9.73 12.17 -16.38
C ILE A 266 10.99 12.72 -15.73
N LEU A 267 12.16 12.25 -16.16
CA LEU A 267 13.43 12.54 -15.51
C LEU A 267 14.54 12.75 -16.55
N LYS A 268 15.49 13.62 -16.25
CA LYS A 268 16.73 13.72 -17.02
C LYS A 268 17.58 12.46 -16.85
N ILE A 269 18.51 12.20 -17.75
CA ILE A 269 19.33 10.97 -17.70
C ILE A 269 20.16 10.88 -16.42
N ASP A 270 20.71 12.01 -15.93
CA ASP A 270 21.43 12.02 -14.65
C ASP A 270 20.52 11.71 -13.46
N GLU A 271 19.27 12.17 -13.51
CA GLU A 271 18.26 11.88 -12.49
C GLU A 271 17.81 10.41 -12.54
N ILE A 272 17.72 9.82 -13.74
CA ILE A 272 17.45 8.39 -13.93
C ILE A 272 18.58 7.55 -13.33
N SER A 273 19.84 7.89 -13.63
CA SER A 273 21.00 7.22 -13.02
C SER A 273 20.97 7.30 -11.49
N ASN A 274 20.70 8.49 -10.94
CA ASN A 274 20.59 8.69 -9.50
C ASN A 274 19.41 7.90 -8.90
N TYR A 275 18.28 7.84 -9.60
CA TYR A 275 17.12 7.05 -9.19
C TYR A 275 17.48 5.57 -9.12
N ILE A 276 18.11 5.01 -10.15
CA ILE A 276 18.52 3.59 -10.16
C ILE A 276 19.50 3.33 -9.01
N ASN A 277 20.55 4.15 -8.88
CA ASN A 277 21.57 4.00 -7.85
C ASN A 277 20.99 4.11 -6.44
N TYR A 278 19.98 4.95 -6.23
CA TYR A 278 19.28 5.05 -4.95
C TYR A 278 18.67 3.72 -4.52
N PHE A 279 18.06 2.97 -5.45
CA PHE A 279 17.47 1.65 -5.15
C PHE A 279 18.52 0.53 -5.10
N LEU A 280 19.66 0.69 -5.79
CA LEU A 280 20.76 -0.28 -5.79
C LEU A 280 21.72 -0.13 -4.59
N ASN A 281 21.82 1.07 -4.01
CA ASN A 281 22.70 1.31 -2.88
C ASN A 281 22.16 0.64 -1.61
N SER A 282 22.90 -0.37 -1.15
CA SER A 282 22.69 -1.00 0.16
C SER A 282 22.92 -0.03 1.33
N ASP A 283 23.68 1.06 1.09
CA ASP A 283 24.34 1.86 2.15
C ASP A 283 23.67 3.22 2.45
N LEU A 284 22.40 3.42 2.10
CA LEU A 284 21.68 4.66 2.45
C LEU A 284 21.70 4.93 3.97
N PHE A 285 21.63 3.86 4.75
CA PHE A 285 21.71 3.85 6.21
C PHE A 285 21.92 2.39 6.66
N THR A 286 22.60 2.22 7.78
CA THR A 286 22.85 0.91 8.39
C THR A 286 21.63 0.37 9.12
N LYS A 287 21.69 -0.89 9.55
CA LYS A 287 20.68 -1.46 10.47
C LYS A 287 20.66 -0.72 11.80
N ASP A 288 21.83 -0.34 12.31
CA ASP A 288 21.99 0.40 13.57
C ASP A 288 21.38 1.80 13.47
N ASP A 289 21.55 2.47 12.34
CA ASP A 289 20.93 3.77 12.06
C ASP A 289 19.39 3.70 12.17
N ILE A 290 18.79 2.63 11.63
CA ILE A 290 17.34 2.40 11.73
C ILE A 290 16.95 2.12 13.17
N GLN A 291 17.65 1.24 13.88
CA GLN A 291 17.35 0.95 15.29
C GLN A 291 17.38 2.24 16.13
N VAL A 292 18.40 3.08 15.96
CA VAL A 292 18.50 4.39 16.62
C VAL A 292 17.33 5.30 16.25
N LEU A 293 16.91 5.33 14.98
CA LEU A 293 15.72 6.07 14.58
C LEU A 293 14.45 5.56 15.28
N LEU A 294 14.27 4.24 15.39
CA LEU A 294 13.11 3.64 16.07
C LEU A 294 13.09 4.00 17.56
N TYR A 295 14.22 3.93 18.24
CA TYR A 295 14.32 4.38 19.64
C TYR A 295 13.98 5.87 19.79
N LYS A 296 14.47 6.74 18.90
CA LYS A 296 14.14 8.18 18.93
C LYS A 296 12.66 8.45 18.62
N ILE A 297 12.05 7.66 17.74
CA ILE A 297 10.61 7.74 17.44
C ILE A 297 9.81 7.33 18.68
N TYR A 298 10.21 6.25 19.34
CA TYR A 298 9.58 5.79 20.57
C TYR A 298 9.65 6.86 21.67
N ASP A 299 10.85 7.36 21.98
CA ASP A 299 11.06 8.41 22.99
C ASP A 299 10.24 9.67 22.70
N LYS A 300 10.17 10.09 21.43
CA LYS A 300 9.50 11.33 21.05
C LYS A 300 7.99 11.21 20.91
N TYR A 301 7.49 10.12 20.33
CA TYR A 301 6.11 9.98 19.90
C TYR A 301 5.36 8.84 20.58
N GLY A 302 6.04 7.97 21.34
CA GLY A 302 5.44 6.84 22.07
C GLY A 302 4.96 5.70 21.16
N TYR A 303 5.60 5.52 20.00
CA TYR A 303 5.32 4.40 19.09
C TYR A 303 6.51 3.45 19.05
N ASP A 304 6.36 2.28 19.66
CA ASP A 304 7.41 1.26 19.70
C ASP A 304 7.34 0.31 18.49
N TYR A 305 8.42 0.31 17.72
CA TYR A 305 8.65 -0.58 16.58
C TYR A 305 9.93 -1.41 16.72
N THR A 306 10.59 -1.36 17.89
CA THR A 306 11.90 -1.97 18.09
C THR A 306 11.88 -3.50 17.96
N GLY A 307 10.77 -4.14 18.35
CA GLY A 307 10.52 -5.58 18.16
C GLY A 307 9.91 -6.00 16.82
N TYR A 308 9.78 -5.07 15.85
CA TYR A 308 9.32 -5.41 14.51
C TYR A 308 10.47 -5.98 13.68
N ASN A 309 10.13 -6.77 12.67
CA ASN A 309 11.06 -7.31 11.69
C ASN A 309 11.80 -6.17 10.99
N LEU A 310 13.09 -6.04 11.33
CA LEU A 310 13.92 -4.93 10.91
C LEU A 310 14.06 -4.84 9.38
N GLU A 311 14.10 -5.96 8.66
CA GLU A 311 14.16 -5.97 7.20
C GLU A 311 12.89 -5.37 6.57
N HIS A 312 11.71 -5.68 7.13
CA HIS A 312 10.46 -5.06 6.71
C HIS A 312 10.49 -3.54 6.96
N ILE A 313 10.93 -3.12 8.15
CA ILE A 313 11.05 -1.69 8.50
C ILE A 313 12.03 -0.97 7.57
N ILE A 314 13.23 -1.51 7.35
CA ILE A 314 14.25 -0.95 6.45
C ILE A 314 13.66 -0.69 5.07
N ARG A 315 12.94 -1.67 4.50
CA ARG A 315 12.31 -1.51 3.19
C ARG A 315 11.30 -0.36 3.18
N ARG A 316 10.46 -0.24 4.21
CA ARG A 316 9.48 0.87 4.33
C ARG A 316 10.14 2.22 4.54
N VAL A 317 11.20 2.29 5.36
CA VAL A 317 11.97 3.51 5.57
C VAL A 317 12.69 3.92 4.29
N LYS A 318 13.27 2.97 3.51
CA LYS A 318 13.89 3.27 2.21
C LYS A 318 12.90 3.88 1.22
N LEU A 319 11.67 3.39 1.18
CA LEU A 319 10.61 3.96 0.35
C LEU A 319 10.21 5.38 0.81
N PHE A 320 10.12 5.60 2.12
CA PHE A 320 9.77 6.91 2.64
C PHE A 320 10.91 7.93 2.48
N TYR A 321 12.16 7.49 2.69
CA TYR A 321 13.36 8.29 2.46
C TYR A 321 13.44 8.77 1.02
N SER A 322 13.10 7.93 0.04
CA SER A 322 13.12 8.29 -1.39
C SER A 322 12.13 9.39 -1.73
N THR A 323 11.06 9.45 -0.95
CA THR A 323 9.97 10.42 -1.10
C THR A 323 10.39 11.79 -0.60
N LEU A 324 11.13 11.85 0.52
CA LEU A 324 11.63 13.11 1.10
C LEU A 324 12.91 13.62 0.43
N LYS A 325 13.68 12.75 -0.22
CA LYS A 325 14.99 13.06 -0.85
C LYS A 325 15.93 13.89 0.05
N PRO A 326 16.17 13.49 1.31
CA PRO A 326 17.07 14.22 2.19
C PRO A 326 18.53 14.02 1.78
N LYS A 327 19.40 14.97 2.13
CA LYS A 327 20.84 14.96 1.78
C LYS A 327 21.62 13.93 2.59
N SER A 328 21.11 13.50 3.73
CA SER A 328 21.69 12.44 4.57
C SER A 328 20.65 11.76 5.45
N PHE A 329 21.00 10.60 6.01
CA PHE A 329 20.14 9.94 7.00
C PHE A 329 19.97 10.73 8.29
N LEU A 330 20.98 11.51 8.69
CA LEU A 330 20.81 12.42 9.82
C LEU A 330 19.78 13.53 9.52
N GLU A 331 19.77 14.06 8.30
CA GLU A 331 18.73 15.02 7.88
C GLU A 331 17.36 14.34 7.84
N PHE A 332 17.26 13.12 7.32
CA PHE A 332 16.03 12.32 7.37
C PHE A 332 15.51 12.19 8.80
N GLN A 333 16.35 11.71 9.73
CA GLN A 333 15.99 11.59 11.15
C GLN A 333 15.49 12.94 11.72
N ASN A 334 16.19 14.04 11.43
CA ASN A 334 15.79 15.37 11.89
C ASN A 334 14.44 15.82 11.33
N ILE A 335 14.15 15.54 10.05
CA ILE A 335 12.85 15.85 9.44
C ILE A 335 11.74 15.06 10.13
N ILE A 336 11.90 13.73 10.27
CA ILE A 336 10.91 12.86 10.94
C ILE A 336 10.66 13.31 12.38
N LEU A 337 11.74 13.63 13.10
CA LEU A 337 11.63 14.01 14.51
C LEU A 337 11.10 15.43 14.68
N ARG A 338 11.29 16.36 13.76
CA ARG A 338 10.80 17.75 13.92
C ARG A 338 9.37 17.96 13.43
N ASP A 339 8.98 17.28 12.36
CA ASP A 339 7.68 17.45 11.73
C ASP A 339 6.77 16.26 12.04
N LYS A 340 5.81 16.48 12.95
CA LYS A 340 4.84 15.46 13.36
C LYS A 340 4.00 14.95 12.20
N ASN A 341 3.71 15.77 11.18
CA ASN A 341 2.90 15.33 10.05
C ASN A 341 3.69 14.39 9.15
N ILE A 342 4.98 14.70 8.90
CA ILE A 342 5.87 13.82 8.14
C ILE A 342 6.11 12.50 8.88
N PHE A 343 6.28 12.53 10.21
CA PHE A 343 6.34 11.30 11.02
C PHE A 343 5.09 10.44 10.83
N LYS A 344 3.90 11.04 10.85
CA LYS A 344 2.65 10.29 10.66
C LYS A 344 2.54 9.69 9.26
N ASP A 345 3.04 10.37 8.23
CA ASP A 345 3.12 9.81 6.87
C ASP A 345 4.07 8.60 6.83
N LEU A 346 5.21 8.65 7.54
CA LEU A 346 6.10 7.49 7.70
C LEU A 346 5.38 6.34 8.42
N PHE A 347 4.67 6.65 9.50
CA PHE A 347 3.92 5.68 10.31
C PHE A 347 2.86 4.92 9.49
N LEU A 348 2.14 5.63 8.61
CA LEU A 348 1.18 5.03 7.68
C LEU A 348 1.83 4.16 6.61
N ASN A 349 3.08 4.44 6.24
CA ASN A 349 3.84 3.61 5.30
C ASN A 349 4.39 2.34 5.96
N ILE A 350 4.71 2.40 7.25
CA ILE A 350 5.21 1.26 8.02
C ILE A 350 4.07 0.28 8.35
N SER A 351 2.89 0.79 8.72
CA SER A 351 1.70 -0.01 9.03
C SER A 351 0.95 -0.44 7.77
N VAL A 352 0.86 -1.75 7.50
CA VAL A 352 0.10 -2.28 6.36
C VAL A 352 -1.34 -2.49 6.79
N ASN A 353 -2.22 -1.56 6.44
CA ASN A 353 -3.60 -1.51 6.94
C ASN A 353 -4.63 -1.97 5.91
N VAL A 354 -4.33 -3.04 5.16
CA VAL A 354 -5.25 -3.57 4.15
C VAL A 354 -6.15 -4.63 4.78
N THR A 355 -7.44 -4.34 4.83
CA THR A 355 -8.47 -5.25 5.35
C THR A 355 -9.73 -5.21 4.48
N THR A 356 -10.61 -6.19 4.67
CA THR A 356 -11.89 -6.32 3.95
C THR A 356 -12.88 -7.07 4.83
N PHE A 357 -14.17 -6.80 4.65
CA PHE A 357 -15.23 -7.59 5.29
C PHE A 357 -15.07 -9.08 4.97
N PHE A 358 -15.26 -9.93 5.98
CA PHE A 358 -15.19 -11.39 5.90
C PHE A 358 -13.91 -11.90 5.20
N ARG A 359 -12.75 -11.29 5.52
CA ARG A 359 -11.46 -11.67 4.94
C ARG A 359 -11.12 -13.14 5.24
N ASN A 360 -10.83 -13.91 4.18
CA ASN A 360 -10.73 -15.37 4.21
C ASN A 360 -12.07 -16.00 4.65
N PRO A 361 -13.09 -16.01 3.77
CA PRO A 361 -14.46 -16.38 4.12
C PRO A 361 -14.61 -17.75 4.80
N GLU A 362 -13.76 -18.72 4.45
CA GLU A 362 -13.74 -20.06 5.06
C GLU A 362 -13.51 -20.02 6.58
N VAL A 363 -12.71 -19.07 7.07
CA VAL A 363 -12.49 -18.87 8.52
C VAL A 363 -13.77 -18.41 9.19
N PHE A 364 -14.46 -17.43 8.59
CA PHE A 364 -15.72 -16.90 9.12
C PHE A 364 -16.84 -17.93 9.06
N LYS A 365 -16.90 -18.74 8.00
CA LYS A 365 -17.82 -19.87 7.89
C LYS A 365 -17.62 -20.86 9.03
N LYS A 366 -16.37 -21.31 9.23
CA LYS A 366 -16.01 -22.22 10.34
C LYS A 366 -16.37 -21.63 11.71
N LEU A 367 -16.15 -20.33 11.90
CA LEU A 367 -16.54 -19.64 13.12
C LEU A 367 -18.05 -19.67 13.32
N LYS A 368 -18.84 -19.31 12.29
CA LYS A 368 -20.30 -19.30 12.33
C LYS A 368 -20.88 -20.69 12.63
N GLU A 369 -20.34 -21.73 12.01
CA GLU A 369 -20.85 -23.10 12.14
C GLU A 369 -20.48 -23.75 13.48
N GLU A 370 -19.26 -23.53 13.99
CA GLU A 370 -18.72 -24.35 15.09
C GLU A 370 -18.31 -23.59 16.35
N ILE A 371 -17.99 -22.29 16.26
CA ILE A 371 -17.38 -21.54 17.37
C ILE A 371 -18.37 -20.55 17.98
N LEU A 372 -18.96 -19.68 17.17
CA LEU A 372 -19.90 -18.67 17.65
C LEU A 372 -21.13 -19.27 18.35
N PRO A 373 -21.73 -20.38 17.89
CA PRO A 373 -22.82 -21.02 18.62
C PRO A 373 -22.43 -21.48 20.03
N LYS A 374 -21.16 -21.84 20.25
CA LYS A 374 -20.65 -22.21 21.59
C LYS A 374 -20.56 -21.02 22.53
N LEU A 375 -20.61 -19.80 22.03
CA LEU A 375 -20.58 -18.58 22.85
C LEU A 375 -21.94 -18.29 23.49
N ASP A 376 -23.02 -18.94 23.04
CA ASP A 376 -24.37 -18.82 23.60
C ASP A 376 -24.44 -19.21 25.08
N SER A 377 -23.56 -20.10 25.55
CA SER A 377 -23.48 -20.51 26.96
C SER A 377 -22.99 -19.41 27.91
N PHE A 378 -22.49 -18.29 27.38
CA PHE A 378 -21.98 -17.17 28.18
C PHE A 378 -23.08 -16.11 28.36
N LEU A 379 -23.16 -15.55 29.57
CA LEU A 379 -24.07 -14.44 29.88
C LEU A 379 -23.66 -13.17 29.13
N ASP A 380 -22.36 -12.88 29.13
CA ASP A 380 -21.75 -11.77 28.40
C ASP A 380 -20.65 -12.30 27.48
N ILE A 381 -20.71 -11.92 26.19
CA ILE A 381 -19.75 -12.35 25.18
C ILE A 381 -18.79 -11.20 24.89
N LYS A 382 -17.50 -11.41 25.15
CA LYS A 382 -16.45 -10.43 24.84
C LYS A 382 -15.56 -10.98 23.74
N VAL A 383 -15.48 -10.22 22.65
CA VAL A 383 -14.59 -10.52 21.52
C VAL A 383 -13.52 -9.45 21.44
N TRP A 384 -12.28 -9.82 21.17
CA TRP A 384 -11.19 -8.86 20.93
C TRP A 384 -10.65 -9.02 19.51
N CYS A 385 -10.76 -7.98 18.69
CA CYS A 385 -10.07 -7.85 17.41
C CYS A 385 -8.80 -6.99 17.61
N ALA A 386 -7.66 -7.67 17.78
CA ALA A 386 -6.35 -7.06 17.95
C ALA A 386 -5.72 -6.75 16.58
N GLY A 387 -5.42 -5.47 16.33
CA GLY A 387 -5.01 -4.98 15.01
C GLY A 387 -6.18 -4.89 14.04
N CYS A 388 -7.29 -4.29 14.50
CA CYS A 388 -8.56 -4.25 13.78
C CYS A 388 -8.54 -3.39 12.52
N SER A 389 -7.49 -2.59 12.28
CA SER A 389 -7.41 -1.65 11.18
C SER A 389 -8.69 -0.79 11.09
N SER A 390 -9.28 -0.61 9.90
CA SER A 390 -10.50 0.19 9.70
C SER A 390 -11.80 -0.50 10.15
N GLY A 391 -11.71 -1.56 10.96
CA GLY A 391 -12.84 -2.16 11.66
C GLY A 391 -13.62 -3.23 10.89
N GLU A 392 -13.29 -3.52 9.63
CA GLU A 392 -14.02 -4.50 8.81
C GLU A 392 -14.10 -5.88 9.48
N GLU A 393 -13.05 -6.34 10.17
CA GLU A 393 -13.06 -7.61 10.90
C GLU A 393 -14.02 -7.56 12.10
N ALA A 394 -13.97 -6.49 12.88
CA ALA A 394 -14.84 -6.26 14.04
C ALA A 394 -16.31 -6.18 13.63
N TYR A 395 -16.62 -5.51 12.51
CA TYR A 395 -17.99 -5.48 11.98
C TYR A 395 -18.44 -6.82 11.39
N SER A 396 -17.53 -7.58 10.76
CA SER A 396 -17.86 -8.90 10.22
C SER A 396 -18.30 -9.86 11.34
N ILE A 397 -17.58 -9.87 12.46
CA ILE A 397 -17.97 -10.69 13.62
C ILE A 397 -19.25 -10.17 14.27
N ALA A 398 -19.45 -8.84 14.37
CA ALA A 398 -20.68 -8.26 14.90
C ALA A 398 -21.92 -8.67 14.09
N ILE A 399 -21.79 -8.68 12.76
CA ILE A 399 -22.86 -9.13 11.85
C ILE A 399 -23.20 -10.59 12.09
N PHE A 400 -22.21 -11.49 12.20
CA PHE A 400 -22.49 -12.91 12.48
C PHE A 400 -23.06 -13.15 13.88
N LEU A 401 -22.61 -12.40 14.89
CA LEU A 401 -23.24 -12.42 16.20
C LEU A 401 -24.70 -11.93 16.15
N LYS A 402 -25.02 -10.98 15.27
CA LYS A 402 -26.40 -10.50 15.06
C LYS A 402 -27.26 -11.60 14.43
N GLU A 403 -26.76 -12.24 13.37
CA GLU A 403 -27.45 -13.35 12.69
C GLU A 403 -27.75 -14.53 13.63
N LEU A 404 -26.87 -14.76 14.59
CA LEU A 404 -27.04 -15.81 15.61
C LEU A 404 -27.85 -15.36 16.84
N GLY A 405 -28.34 -14.12 16.90
CA GLY A 405 -29.07 -13.59 18.05
C GLY A 405 -28.22 -13.37 19.30
N LEU A 406 -26.88 -13.27 19.14
CA LEU A 406 -25.92 -13.15 20.23
C LEU A 406 -25.41 -11.71 20.44
N LEU A 407 -25.62 -10.83 19.45
CA LEU A 407 -25.05 -9.47 19.46
C LEU A 407 -25.49 -8.64 20.68
N ASP A 408 -26.72 -8.81 21.18
CA ASP A 408 -27.26 -7.94 22.23
C ASP A 408 -26.58 -8.07 23.60
N ARG A 409 -25.94 -9.21 23.84
CA ARG A 409 -25.09 -9.47 25.02
C ARG A 409 -23.60 -9.54 24.68
N SER A 410 -23.24 -9.06 23.48
CA SER A 410 -21.86 -9.06 23.01
C SER A 410 -21.25 -7.66 23.10
N LEU A 411 -19.96 -7.60 23.43
CA LEU A 411 -19.13 -6.39 23.31
C LEU A 411 -17.83 -6.74 22.60
N ILE A 412 -17.58 -6.07 21.48
CA ILE A 412 -16.40 -6.30 20.65
C ILE A 412 -15.39 -5.18 20.91
N TYR A 413 -14.20 -5.56 21.33
CA TYR A 413 -13.07 -4.66 21.55
C TYR A 413 -12.25 -4.64 20.27
N ALA A 414 -12.18 -3.50 19.61
CA ALA A 414 -11.45 -3.33 18.36
C ALA A 414 -10.25 -2.41 18.61
N THR A 415 -9.05 -2.97 18.60
CA THR A 415 -7.85 -2.22 18.96
C THR A 415 -6.84 -2.16 17.84
N ASP A 416 -6.10 -1.06 17.76
CA ASP A 416 -5.03 -0.85 16.80
C ASP A 416 -4.04 0.20 17.35
N LEU A 417 -2.84 0.26 16.79
CA LEU A 417 -1.87 1.30 17.13
C LEU A 417 -2.20 2.63 16.42
N ASN A 418 -2.90 2.57 15.28
CA ASN A 418 -3.20 3.72 14.44
C ASN A 418 -4.53 4.39 14.78
N GLU A 419 -4.46 5.49 15.55
CA GLU A 419 -5.64 6.27 15.96
C GLU A 419 -6.46 6.82 14.78
N VAL A 420 -5.82 7.16 13.65
CA VAL A 420 -6.55 7.70 12.49
C VAL A 420 -7.44 6.63 11.88
N ILE A 421 -6.92 5.40 11.79
CA ILE A 421 -7.66 4.28 11.23
C ILE A 421 -8.75 3.80 12.21
N LEU A 422 -8.48 3.81 13.51
CA LEU A 422 -9.50 3.54 14.54
C LEU A 422 -10.69 4.50 14.43
N ARG A 423 -10.43 5.79 14.15
CA ARG A 423 -11.50 6.77 13.92
C ARG A 423 -12.29 6.48 12.65
N ASN A 424 -11.63 6.01 11.59
CA ASN A 424 -12.32 5.56 10.38
C ASN A 424 -13.21 4.33 10.67
N GLY A 425 -12.71 3.38 11.46
CA GLY A 425 -13.50 2.26 11.95
C GLY A 425 -14.69 2.71 12.78
N THR A 426 -14.49 3.65 13.72
CA THR A 426 -15.57 4.24 14.54
C THR A 426 -16.67 4.89 13.69
N ASN A 427 -16.30 5.56 12.59
CA ASN A 427 -17.28 6.14 11.66
C ASN A 427 -18.14 5.06 10.98
N GLY A 428 -17.58 3.86 10.76
CA GLY A 428 -18.25 2.74 10.11
C GLY A 428 -18.63 3.00 8.65
N ILE A 429 -17.90 3.88 7.95
CA ILE A 429 -18.18 4.28 6.56
C ILE A 429 -17.23 3.59 5.60
N TYR A 430 -17.79 2.95 4.57
CA TYR A 430 -17.04 2.17 3.58
C TYR A 430 -17.44 2.51 2.15
N SER A 431 -16.45 2.62 1.26
CA SER A 431 -16.65 2.91 -0.17
C SER A 431 -17.44 1.81 -0.86
N LYS A 432 -18.37 2.18 -1.75
CA LYS A 432 -19.07 1.19 -2.58
C LYS A 432 -18.20 0.55 -3.66
N THR A 433 -17.04 1.14 -3.97
CA THR A 433 -16.08 0.56 -4.93
C THR A 433 -15.68 -0.87 -4.53
N ASN A 434 -15.55 -1.12 -3.22
CA ASN A 434 -15.19 -2.43 -2.67
C ASN A 434 -16.39 -3.32 -2.33
N TYR A 435 -17.62 -2.80 -2.44
CA TYR A 435 -18.83 -3.47 -1.94
C TYR A 435 -19.11 -4.81 -2.63
N LYS A 436 -18.78 -4.94 -3.93
CA LYS A 436 -18.89 -6.22 -4.64
C LYS A 436 -18.02 -7.30 -4.01
N GLN A 437 -16.80 -6.95 -3.58
CA GLN A 437 -15.90 -7.87 -2.90
C GLN A 437 -16.44 -8.22 -1.51
N PHE A 438 -16.96 -7.24 -0.76
CA PHE A 438 -17.57 -7.48 0.55
C PHE A 438 -18.75 -8.45 0.46
N LEU A 439 -19.64 -8.23 -0.51
CA LEU A 439 -20.80 -9.08 -0.76
C LEU A 439 -20.39 -10.52 -1.11
N LYS A 440 -19.38 -10.67 -1.98
CA LYS A 440 -18.83 -11.98 -2.33
C LYS A 440 -18.30 -12.69 -1.09
N ASN A 441 -17.49 -12.01 -0.28
CA ASN A 441 -16.91 -12.60 0.93
C ASN A 441 -17.98 -13.00 1.95
N TYR A 442 -18.98 -12.14 2.18
CA TYR A 442 -20.08 -12.40 3.10
C TYR A 442 -20.87 -13.66 2.75
N TYR A 443 -21.25 -13.83 1.49
CA TYR A 443 -21.99 -15.03 1.08
C TYR A 443 -21.10 -16.28 1.02
N GLN A 444 -19.82 -16.14 0.69
CA GLN A 444 -18.86 -17.26 0.80
C GLN A 444 -18.63 -17.68 2.26
N ALA A 445 -18.79 -16.75 3.21
CA ALA A 445 -18.73 -17.01 4.64
C ALA A 445 -20.03 -17.58 5.22
N ASP A 446 -21.00 -17.94 4.36
CA ASP A 446 -22.32 -18.47 4.73
C ASP A 446 -23.24 -17.45 5.44
N GLY A 447 -23.19 -16.18 5.03
CA GLY A 447 -24.14 -15.16 5.47
C GLY A 447 -25.60 -15.51 5.15
N SER A 448 -26.49 -15.42 6.14
CA SER A 448 -27.88 -15.92 6.03
C SER A 448 -28.92 -14.88 5.60
N GLU A 449 -28.53 -13.60 5.54
CA GLU A 449 -29.42 -12.47 5.26
C GLU A 449 -28.92 -11.67 4.03
N SER A 450 -29.65 -10.63 3.64
CA SER A 450 -29.11 -9.67 2.68
C SER A 450 -28.04 -8.81 3.35
N PHE A 451 -26.80 -8.81 2.82
CA PHE A 451 -25.70 -8.01 3.38
C PHE A 451 -26.04 -6.52 3.47
N SER A 452 -26.85 -6.00 2.54
CA SER A 452 -27.31 -4.61 2.55
C SER A 452 -28.16 -4.24 3.78
N ASN A 453 -28.75 -5.23 4.45
CA ASN A 453 -29.54 -5.03 5.66
C ASN A 453 -28.71 -4.47 6.82
N TYR A 454 -27.38 -4.57 6.77
CA TYR A 454 -26.48 -4.08 7.83
C TYR A 454 -25.98 -2.66 7.61
N PHE A 455 -26.40 -2.01 6.52
CA PHE A 455 -25.90 -0.70 6.13
C PHE A 455 -27.01 0.33 5.89
N LYS A 456 -26.64 1.60 6.00
CA LYS A 456 -27.34 2.76 5.43
C LYS A 456 -26.61 3.20 4.16
N ASP A 457 -27.36 3.48 3.11
CA ASP A 457 -26.81 3.86 1.81
C ASP A 457 -26.75 5.39 1.65
N PHE A 458 -25.60 5.91 1.22
CA PHE A 458 -25.36 7.34 0.96
C PHE A 458 -24.86 7.63 -0.46
N GLY A 459 -25.15 6.77 -1.43
CA GLY A 459 -24.74 6.92 -2.83
C GLY A 459 -23.40 6.26 -3.09
N ASP A 460 -22.29 6.98 -2.91
CA ASP A 460 -20.94 6.49 -3.22
C ASP A 460 -20.35 5.60 -2.13
N PHE A 461 -20.91 5.66 -0.93
CA PHE A 461 -20.47 4.90 0.23
C PHE A 461 -21.67 4.39 1.04
N VAL A 462 -21.39 3.44 1.93
CA VAL A 462 -22.34 2.87 2.88
C VAL A 462 -21.84 3.09 4.30
N GLN A 463 -22.75 3.16 5.26
CA GLN A 463 -22.42 3.24 6.68
C GLN A 463 -23.03 2.06 7.44
N ILE A 464 -22.28 1.41 8.33
CA ILE A 464 -22.83 0.38 9.22
C ILE A 464 -23.94 0.99 10.10
N LYS A 465 -25.03 0.24 10.31
CA LYS A 465 -26.13 0.67 11.18
C LYS A 465 -25.70 0.81 12.65
N GLU A 466 -26.29 1.79 13.35
CA GLU A 466 -25.93 2.13 14.74
C GLU A 466 -26.06 0.94 15.70
N GLU A 467 -27.10 0.12 15.55
CA GLU A 467 -27.31 -1.11 16.35
C GLU A 467 -26.12 -2.08 16.34
N ILE A 468 -25.27 -2.05 15.29
CA ILE A 468 -24.03 -2.83 15.22
C ILE A 468 -22.86 -1.99 15.76
N LYS A 469 -22.78 -0.69 15.41
CA LYS A 469 -21.69 0.21 15.85
C LYS A 469 -21.61 0.32 17.36
N GLU A 470 -22.75 0.43 18.04
CA GLU A 470 -22.83 0.58 19.51
C GLU A 470 -22.27 -0.63 20.28
N ARG A 471 -22.08 -1.77 19.59
CA ARG A 471 -21.53 -3.01 20.16
C ARG A 471 -20.03 -3.15 19.97
N ILE A 472 -19.36 -2.14 19.42
CA ILE A 472 -17.92 -2.15 19.15
C ILE A 472 -17.24 -0.97 19.84
N LEU A 473 -16.25 -1.27 20.68
CA LEU A 473 -15.41 -0.29 21.35
C LEU A 473 -14.07 -0.17 20.61
N PHE A 474 -13.86 0.95 19.91
CA PHE A 474 -12.60 1.27 19.25
C PHE A 474 -11.69 2.08 20.19
N PHE A 475 -10.46 1.61 20.39
CA PHE A 475 -9.46 2.36 21.17
C PHE A 475 -8.04 1.90 20.84
N ARG A 476 -7.08 2.77 21.14
CA ARG A 476 -5.66 2.47 20.92
C ARG A 476 -5.17 1.46 21.94
N HIS A 477 -4.47 0.42 21.47
CA HIS A 477 -3.78 -0.56 22.31
C HIS A 477 -2.50 -1.01 21.61
N ASN A 478 -1.39 -1.01 22.34
CA ASN A 478 -0.11 -1.51 21.87
C ASN A 478 0.07 -2.97 22.35
N LEU A 479 -0.01 -3.94 21.44
CA LEU A 479 0.19 -5.36 21.73
C LEU A 479 1.55 -5.70 22.35
N VAL A 480 2.54 -4.81 22.22
CA VAL A 480 3.90 -5.00 22.74
C VAL A 480 4.02 -4.62 24.22
N GLU A 481 3.45 -3.49 24.61
CA GLU A 481 3.68 -2.87 25.92
C GLU A 481 2.46 -2.97 26.84
N ASP A 482 1.27 -2.91 26.28
CA ASP A 482 0.05 -2.82 27.06
C ASP A 482 -0.31 -4.18 27.65
N SER A 483 -0.78 -4.14 28.90
CA SER A 483 -1.17 -5.34 29.64
C SER A 483 -2.55 -5.86 29.21
N LYS A 484 -2.98 -6.96 29.85
CA LYS A 484 -4.31 -7.54 29.67
C LYS A 484 -5.40 -6.49 29.93
N ILE A 485 -6.27 -6.31 28.95
CA ILE A 485 -7.41 -5.38 29.03
C ILE A 485 -8.68 -6.02 29.59
N ASN A 486 -8.93 -7.31 29.34
CA ASN A 486 -10.11 -8.04 29.82
C ASN A 486 -9.93 -9.56 29.65
N ASP A 487 -10.94 -10.33 30.09
CA ASP A 487 -11.16 -11.72 29.73
C ASP A 487 -12.08 -11.82 28.51
N PHE A 488 -11.67 -12.61 27.50
CA PHE A 488 -12.34 -12.73 26.21
C PHE A 488 -12.68 -14.18 25.88
N GLN A 489 -13.88 -14.41 25.35
CA GLN A 489 -14.25 -15.73 24.84
C GLN A 489 -13.65 -15.98 23.44
N LEU A 490 -13.36 -14.92 22.68
CA LEU A 490 -12.79 -15.01 21.34
C LEU A 490 -11.82 -13.86 21.09
N ILE A 491 -10.59 -14.17 20.68
CA ILE A 491 -9.59 -13.20 20.24
C ILE A 491 -9.27 -13.45 18.76
N PHE A 492 -9.29 -12.40 17.96
CA PHE A 492 -8.71 -12.33 16.63
C PHE A 492 -7.42 -11.54 16.68
N CYS A 493 -6.36 -12.06 16.07
CA CYS A 493 -5.15 -11.31 15.78
C CYS A 493 -4.63 -11.79 14.43
N ARG A 494 -5.13 -11.18 13.35
CA ARG A 494 -4.96 -11.70 11.99
C ARG A 494 -4.18 -10.73 11.13
N ASN A 495 -3.11 -11.23 10.50
CA ASN A 495 -2.22 -10.45 9.62
C ASN A 495 -1.51 -9.28 10.30
N VAL A 496 -1.26 -9.41 11.60
CA VAL A 496 -0.57 -8.41 12.44
C VAL A 496 0.81 -8.92 12.81
N ILE A 497 0.88 -10.14 13.35
CA ILE A 497 2.11 -10.69 13.94
C ILE A 497 3.13 -11.16 12.90
N ILE A 498 2.75 -11.22 11.61
CA ILE A 498 3.70 -11.46 10.50
C ILE A 498 4.87 -10.46 10.47
N TYR A 499 4.72 -9.28 11.08
CA TYR A 499 5.75 -8.25 11.13
C TYR A 499 6.62 -8.31 12.39
N PHE A 500 6.40 -9.24 13.29
CA PHE A 500 7.08 -9.30 14.59
C PHE A 500 8.21 -10.32 14.58
N ASP A 501 9.26 -10.04 15.37
CA ASP A 501 10.28 -11.03 15.67
C ASP A 501 9.74 -12.16 16.57
N LYS A 502 10.59 -13.14 16.89
CA LYS A 502 10.19 -14.30 17.67
C LYS A 502 9.84 -13.95 19.12
N GLU A 503 10.64 -13.10 19.75
CA GLU A 503 10.47 -12.73 21.17
C GLU A 503 9.15 -11.99 21.37
N LEU A 504 8.85 -11.05 20.48
CA LEU A 504 7.62 -10.28 20.52
C LEU A 504 6.37 -11.15 20.27
N LYS A 505 6.47 -12.12 19.34
CA LYS A 505 5.40 -13.11 19.14
C LYS A 505 5.13 -13.91 20.41
N ASP A 506 6.17 -14.39 21.09
CA ASP A 506 6.02 -15.17 22.33
C ASP A 506 5.37 -14.36 23.45
N ASN A 507 5.73 -13.09 23.59
CA ASN A 507 5.10 -12.16 24.53
C ASN A 507 3.62 -11.94 24.22
N ILE A 508 3.27 -11.73 22.95
CA ILE A 508 1.90 -11.54 22.50
C ILE A 508 1.05 -12.80 22.71
N PHE A 509 1.58 -13.99 22.41
CA PHE A 509 0.86 -15.24 22.68
C PHE A 509 0.65 -15.49 24.18
N SER A 510 1.60 -15.06 25.02
CA SER A 510 1.44 -15.06 26.47
C SER A 510 0.34 -14.10 26.93
N LEU A 511 0.27 -12.90 26.34
CA LEU A 511 -0.79 -11.93 26.57
C LEU A 511 -2.17 -12.50 26.17
N PHE A 512 -2.29 -13.10 24.98
CA PHE A 512 -3.52 -13.73 24.53
C PHE A 512 -3.94 -14.90 25.43
N HIS A 513 -3.01 -15.76 25.85
CA HIS A 513 -3.33 -16.83 26.79
C HIS A 513 -3.88 -16.31 28.12
N LYS A 514 -3.30 -15.23 28.66
CA LYS A 514 -3.79 -14.56 29.89
C LYS A 514 -5.12 -13.84 29.70
N SER A 515 -5.41 -13.38 28.48
CA SER A 515 -6.59 -12.58 28.14
C SER A 515 -7.77 -13.42 27.66
N LEU A 516 -7.55 -14.67 27.23
CA LEU A 516 -8.63 -15.59 26.90
C LEU A 516 -9.25 -16.13 28.17
N ASP A 517 -10.56 -16.25 28.20
CA ASP A 517 -11.29 -16.98 29.23
C ASP A 517 -10.99 -18.51 29.13
N ASN A 518 -11.36 -19.27 30.15
CA ASN A 518 -11.32 -20.72 30.10
C ASN A 518 -12.12 -21.21 28.89
N TYR A 519 -11.52 -22.08 28.08
CA TYR A 519 -12.06 -22.56 26.81
C TYR A 519 -12.22 -21.52 25.69
N GLY A 520 -11.72 -20.30 25.86
CA GLY A 520 -11.72 -19.27 24.83
C GLY A 520 -10.92 -19.66 23.59
N PHE A 521 -11.23 -19.01 22.47
CA PHE A 521 -10.67 -19.29 21.16
C PHE A 521 -9.77 -18.16 20.65
N LEU A 522 -8.68 -18.52 19.99
CA LEU A 522 -7.76 -17.60 19.30
C LEU A 522 -7.81 -17.89 17.79
N VAL A 523 -7.95 -16.85 16.99
CA VAL A 523 -7.93 -16.93 15.53
C VAL A 523 -6.78 -16.08 14.99
N LEU A 524 -5.89 -16.71 14.22
CA LEU A 524 -4.75 -16.05 13.56
C LEU A 524 -4.95 -15.95 12.04
N GLY A 525 -4.10 -15.18 11.37
CA GLY A 525 -4.07 -15.06 9.92
C GLY A 525 -3.41 -16.28 9.24
N GLU A 526 -3.70 -16.51 7.97
CA GLU A 526 -3.28 -17.73 7.23
C GLU A 526 -1.76 -17.97 7.23
N SER A 527 -0.97 -16.90 7.17
CA SER A 527 0.50 -16.95 7.19
C SER A 527 1.10 -16.97 8.61
N GLU A 528 0.25 -17.04 9.63
CA GLU A 528 0.63 -16.97 11.04
C GLU A 528 0.44 -18.35 11.67
N SER A 529 1.38 -18.74 12.54
CA SER A 529 1.32 -20.01 13.27
C SER A 529 1.81 -19.82 14.70
N LEU A 530 1.24 -20.63 15.58
CA LEU A 530 1.82 -20.89 16.90
C LEU A 530 2.98 -21.86 16.70
N ASP A 531 4.20 -21.35 16.63
CA ASP A 531 5.39 -22.20 16.61
C ASP A 531 5.66 -22.67 18.05
N ASN A 532 5.45 -23.97 18.33
CA ASN A 532 5.77 -24.62 19.61
C ASN A 532 5.24 -23.94 20.89
N HIS A 533 3.95 -23.56 20.91
CA HIS A 533 3.29 -23.08 22.15
C HIS A 533 2.42 -24.15 22.80
N ASP A 534 2.85 -24.67 23.95
CA ASP A 534 2.10 -25.65 24.76
C ASP A 534 0.81 -25.10 25.38
N LYS A 535 0.59 -23.79 25.26
CA LYS A 535 -0.52 -23.03 25.85
C LYS A 535 -1.84 -23.11 25.06
N PHE A 536 -1.81 -23.66 23.85
CA PHE A 536 -2.96 -23.69 22.96
C PHE A 536 -3.15 -25.06 22.32
N LEU A 537 -4.41 -25.47 22.14
CA LEU A 537 -4.81 -26.64 21.38
C LEU A 537 -5.23 -26.20 19.98
N THR A 538 -4.74 -26.88 18.94
CA THR A 538 -5.15 -26.61 17.56
C THR A 538 -6.53 -27.22 17.31
N ILE A 539 -7.51 -26.37 16.99
CA ILE A 539 -8.89 -26.81 16.64
C ILE A 539 -9.00 -26.98 15.13
N ASP A 540 -8.47 -26.02 14.36
CA ASP A 540 -8.43 -26.08 12.91
C ASP A 540 -7.11 -25.49 12.40
N LYS A 541 -6.25 -26.36 11.87
CA LYS A 541 -4.92 -25.98 11.37
C LYS A 541 -5.00 -25.17 10.06
N ASN A 542 -6.01 -25.41 9.24
CA ASN A 542 -6.17 -24.75 7.94
C ASN A 542 -6.66 -23.31 8.16
N ASN A 543 -7.63 -23.15 9.05
CA ASN A 543 -8.23 -21.85 9.39
C ASN A 543 -7.52 -21.12 10.54
N LYS A 544 -6.43 -21.69 11.08
CA LYS A 544 -5.63 -21.12 12.18
C LYS A 544 -6.46 -20.79 13.43
N ILE A 545 -7.34 -21.71 13.79
CA ILE A 545 -8.20 -21.61 14.97
C ILE A 545 -7.61 -22.46 16.08
N TYR A 546 -7.42 -21.85 17.24
CA TYR A 546 -6.83 -22.44 18.42
C TYR A 546 -7.74 -22.25 19.63
N LYS A 547 -7.59 -23.09 20.63
CA LYS A 547 -8.31 -23.00 21.91
C LYS A 547 -7.31 -22.88 23.05
N ARG A 548 -7.61 -22.04 24.03
CA ARG A 548 -6.78 -21.93 25.24
C ARG A 548 -6.69 -23.29 25.94
N LYS A 549 -5.47 -23.74 26.23
CA LYS A 549 -5.21 -24.91 27.08
C LYS A 549 -5.20 -24.47 28.54
N ILE A 550 -5.94 -25.19 29.39
CA ILE A 550 -6.06 -24.96 30.83
C ILE A 550 -4.84 -25.53 31.54
#